data_AF-A0A4Y2EA77-F1
#
_entry.id   AF-A0A4Y2EA77-F1
#
_cell.length_a   1.000
_cell.length_b   1.000
_cell.length_c   1.000
_cell.angle_alpha   90.00
_cell.angle_beta   90.00
_cell.angle_gamma   90.00
#
_symmetry.space_group_name_H-M   'P 1'
#
loop_
_entity.id
_entity.type
_entity.pdbx_description
1 polymer ?
#
loop_
_entity_poly.entity_id
_entity_poly.type
_entity_poly.pdbx_seq_one_letter_code
_entity_poly.pdbx_strand_id
1 'polypeptide(L)'
;MTRKHSRIFSRFNITLRDACYANPLCEWSWFQEKCSCVDNPCLTEFCLAEDISNCSCSPLFCNSSRQVDGCRFLQVSLTSYSQQTCQCEGFSTEDSWDKSMTQKDIEELYDTIENEDVKNVIRLIKQSKTYDLVDVEEALMPSTKELYQYGVTFDSLVASCSFEGRRCHRENFTVLYDPTYGKCYMFNYVGYDISGADKPIEIERYGSTSGLQLLLRVTDRKALNLLRREIGARIVIHDPHILPFVAEYGVNVRPRDMTAVELSLANIHRLGNPWGSCEDENKQLYNGDPYTLLGCEKSCGFKHMTTQCNCTMRHYLRGTVLSNMSSQFPFCNITDEAQRECAYRVSQNIEKMTECDCKAPCRETVYSYTVTSSELNENYYRTVKAVRTLTLDSAGEKVYMNYSDIKSMVGVKVYYNTFQVSNSNEVASYSWETLMANIGGNLGFFMGLTLVTFLEIAEFIWDIFGIACGRVTKDNKVRKLPTAKTKDITEFFSSKAENFMKRRLSV
;
A
#
# COMPACT_ATOMS: atom_id res chain seq x y z
N MET A 1 -42.16 17.82 41.95
CA MET A 1 -40.94 18.63 41.77
C MET A 1 -40.68 18.82 40.28
N THR A 2 -41.23 19.88 39.70
CA THR A 2 -41.06 20.26 38.29
C THR A 2 -40.03 21.41 38.24
N ARG A 3 -38.78 21.10 37.89
CA ARG A 3 -37.75 22.13 37.69
C ARG A 3 -37.73 22.58 36.24
N LYS A 4 -38.24 23.80 36.04
CA LYS A 4 -37.93 24.69 34.92
C LYS A 4 -36.42 24.76 34.71
N HIS A 5 -35.92 24.31 33.57
CA HIS A 5 -34.70 24.86 32.98
C HIS A 5 -35.12 25.78 31.84
N SER A 6 -35.29 27.06 32.18
CA SER A 6 -35.43 28.14 31.22
C SER A 6 -34.07 28.54 30.69
N ARG A 7 -33.96 28.59 29.35
CA ARG A 7 -33.30 29.64 28.55
C ARG A 7 -31.89 30.06 28.97
N ILE A 8 -30.87 29.44 28.38
CA ILE A 8 -29.63 30.11 27.95
C ILE A 8 -29.14 29.44 26.65
N PHE A 9 -29.92 29.56 25.58
CA PHE A 9 -29.32 29.67 24.25
C PHE A 9 -29.66 31.09 23.84
N SER A 10 -28.67 31.97 23.93
CA SER A 10 -28.73 33.30 23.35
C SER A 10 -29.26 33.16 21.93
N ARG A 11 -30.17 34.06 21.55
CA ARG A 11 -30.56 34.22 20.14
C ARG A 11 -29.26 34.49 19.38
N PHE A 12 -28.72 33.45 18.75
CA PHE A 12 -27.62 33.57 17.81
C PHE A 12 -27.98 34.67 16.84
N ASN A 13 -27.06 35.59 16.57
CA ASN A 13 -27.27 36.75 15.72
C ASN A 13 -27.26 36.28 14.26
N ILE A 14 -28.23 35.42 13.92
CA ILE A 14 -28.39 34.74 12.62
C ILE A 14 -28.38 35.78 11.51
N THR A 15 -28.99 36.94 11.73
CA THR A 15 -28.99 38.07 10.80
C THR A 15 -27.60 38.62 10.48
N LEU A 16 -26.68 38.62 11.45
CA LEU A 16 -25.31 39.14 11.29
C LEU A 16 -24.40 38.13 10.58
N ARG A 17 -24.58 36.85 10.88
CA ARG A 17 -23.90 35.74 10.20
C ARG A 17 -24.39 35.57 8.77
N ASP A 18 -25.69 35.61 8.54
CA ASP A 18 -26.28 35.47 7.21
C ASP A 18 -25.94 36.70 6.34
N ALA A 19 -25.78 37.89 6.94
CA ALA A 19 -25.22 39.07 6.28
C ALA A 19 -23.72 38.90 5.96
N CYS A 20 -22.94 38.23 6.80
CA CYS A 20 -21.54 37.91 6.52
C CYS A 20 -21.41 37.00 5.28
N TYR A 21 -22.20 35.93 5.21
CA TYR A 21 -22.22 35.02 4.06
C TYR A 21 -22.80 35.61 2.77
N ALA A 22 -23.45 36.78 2.84
CA ALA A 22 -23.92 37.48 1.66
C ALA A 22 -22.76 38.09 0.84
N ASN A 23 -21.62 38.38 1.49
CA ASN A 23 -20.43 38.88 0.82
C ASN A 23 -19.40 37.73 0.66
N PRO A 24 -19.06 37.32 -0.57
CA PRO A 24 -18.08 36.25 -0.80
C PRO A 24 -16.65 36.58 -0.35
N LEU A 25 -16.34 37.85 -0.06
CA LEU A 25 -15.05 38.29 0.50
C LEU A 25 -14.99 38.22 2.04
N CYS A 26 -16.05 37.75 2.68
CA CYS A 26 -16.20 37.73 4.12
C CYS A 26 -16.31 36.31 4.66
N GLU A 27 -15.54 36.02 5.71
CA GLU A 27 -15.58 34.76 6.44
C GLU A 27 -16.09 34.97 7.87
N TRP A 28 -16.90 34.02 8.36
CA TRP A 28 -17.40 34.05 9.73
C TRP A 28 -16.54 33.17 10.65
N SER A 29 -15.83 33.78 11.59
CA SER A 29 -15.11 33.06 12.63
C SER A 29 -16.09 32.55 13.70
N TRP A 30 -16.30 31.23 13.75
CA TRP A 30 -17.14 30.59 14.78
C TRP A 30 -16.58 30.73 16.19
N PHE A 31 -15.26 30.86 16.33
CA PHE A 31 -14.59 30.99 17.62
C PHE A 31 -14.63 32.42 18.17
N GLN A 32 -14.53 33.42 17.28
CA GLN A 32 -14.53 34.84 17.65
C GLN A 32 -15.90 35.52 17.49
N GLU A 33 -16.89 34.82 16.93
CA GLU A 33 -18.23 35.33 16.57
C GLU A 33 -18.17 36.65 15.78
N LYS A 34 -17.18 36.76 14.88
CA LYS A 34 -16.91 37.96 14.11
C LYS A 34 -16.78 37.63 12.64
N CYS A 35 -17.35 38.51 11.80
CA CYS A 35 -17.14 38.50 10.37
C CYS A 35 -15.83 39.22 10.04
N SER A 36 -14.89 38.53 9.40
CA SER A 36 -13.65 39.09 8.86
C SER A 36 -13.76 39.13 7.35
N CYS A 37 -13.65 40.33 6.78
CA CYS A 37 -13.68 40.53 5.34
C CYS A 37 -12.31 40.98 4.86
N VAL A 38 -11.93 40.53 3.66
CA VAL A 38 -10.73 41.00 2.97
C VAL A 38 -11.10 42.06 1.93
N ASP A 39 -10.18 42.98 1.68
CA ASP A 39 -10.40 44.12 0.78
C ASP A 39 -10.37 43.72 -0.71
N ASN A 40 -9.86 42.53 -1.03
CA ASN A 40 -9.65 42.05 -2.40
C ASN A 40 -9.85 40.52 -2.49
N PRO A 41 -10.52 39.99 -3.55
CA PRO A 41 -10.65 38.56 -3.81
C PRO A 41 -9.32 37.77 -3.75
N CYS A 42 -8.20 38.32 -4.22
CA CYS A 42 -6.92 37.60 -4.22
C CYS A 42 -6.31 37.38 -2.82
N LEU A 43 -6.91 37.95 -1.77
CA LEU A 43 -6.51 37.72 -0.37
C LEU A 43 -7.36 36.63 0.29
N THR A 44 -8.29 36.02 -0.45
CA THR A 44 -9.08 34.89 0.04
C THR A 44 -8.34 33.57 -0.21
N GLU A 45 -8.56 32.58 0.65
CA GLU A 45 -8.08 31.21 0.44
C GLU A 45 -8.66 30.54 -0.82
N PHE A 46 -9.72 31.12 -1.39
CA PHE A 46 -10.41 30.62 -2.59
C PHE A 46 -9.81 31.15 -3.90
N CYS A 47 -8.71 31.91 -3.82
CA CYS A 47 -8.04 32.53 -4.95
C CYS A 47 -6.53 32.23 -4.93
N LEU A 48 -5.97 31.94 -6.10
CA LEU A 48 -4.57 31.66 -6.35
C LEU A 48 -3.98 32.84 -7.13
N ALA A 49 -2.95 33.51 -6.61
CA ALA A 49 -2.30 34.59 -7.34
C ALA A 49 -1.64 34.06 -8.63
N GLU A 50 -1.94 34.68 -9.77
CA GLU A 50 -1.32 34.37 -11.07
C GLU A 50 -0.19 35.37 -11.36
N ASP A 51 -0.42 36.66 -11.07
CA ASP A 51 0.53 37.76 -11.28
C ASP A 51 0.44 38.78 -10.13
N ILE A 52 1.24 39.86 -10.19
CA ILE A 52 1.19 40.99 -9.25
C ILE A 52 -0.22 41.59 -9.13
N SER A 53 -1.01 41.54 -10.20
CA SER A 53 -2.34 42.18 -10.28
C SER A 53 -3.50 41.23 -10.51
N ASN A 54 -3.26 39.93 -10.71
CA ASN A 54 -4.29 38.98 -11.12
C ASN A 54 -4.25 37.71 -10.27
N CYS A 55 -5.40 37.11 -10.01
CA CYS A 55 -5.52 35.81 -9.35
C CYS A 55 -6.60 34.94 -10.02
N SER A 56 -6.36 33.63 -10.08
CA SER A 56 -7.34 32.61 -10.43
C SER A 56 -8.18 32.27 -9.21
N CYS A 57 -9.48 32.53 -9.26
CA CYS A 57 -10.39 32.30 -8.16
C CYS A 57 -11.35 31.14 -8.43
N SER A 58 -11.98 30.65 -7.36
CA SER A 58 -13.11 29.72 -7.45
C SER A 58 -14.18 30.27 -8.42
N PRO A 59 -14.80 29.42 -9.27
CA PRO A 59 -15.84 29.83 -10.23
C PRO A 59 -17.03 30.57 -9.60
N LEU A 60 -17.23 30.42 -8.29
CA LEU A 60 -18.25 31.11 -7.51
C LEU A 60 -18.11 32.65 -7.57
N PHE A 61 -16.89 33.17 -7.72
CA PHE A 61 -16.60 34.61 -7.76
C PHE A 61 -17.00 35.27 -9.09
N CYS A 62 -17.11 34.47 -10.16
CA CYS A 62 -17.50 34.92 -11.50
C CYS A 62 -18.95 34.58 -11.86
N ASN A 63 -19.69 33.89 -10.98
CA ASN A 63 -21.06 33.49 -11.24
C ASN A 63 -22.06 34.64 -10.98
N SER A 64 -23.10 34.74 -11.80
CA SER A 64 -24.04 35.88 -11.85
C SER A 64 -24.80 36.15 -10.54
N SER A 65 -24.84 35.18 -9.62
CA SER A 65 -25.55 35.31 -8.33
C SER A 65 -24.70 35.90 -7.21
N ARG A 66 -23.36 35.93 -7.37
CA ARG A 66 -22.38 36.39 -6.38
C ARG A 66 -21.13 36.98 -7.05
N GLN A 67 -21.34 37.75 -8.11
CA GLN A 67 -20.24 38.34 -8.88
C GLN A 67 -19.46 39.33 -8.00
N VAL A 68 -18.16 39.11 -7.88
CA VAL A 68 -17.23 40.04 -7.21
C VAL A 68 -16.67 40.99 -8.26
N ASP A 69 -16.65 42.29 -7.95
CA ASP A 69 -16.09 43.30 -8.83
C ASP A 69 -14.60 43.01 -9.11
N GLY A 70 -14.22 43.01 -10.39
CA GLY A 70 -12.87 42.65 -10.84
C GLY A 70 -12.71 41.18 -11.26
N CYS A 71 -13.72 40.33 -11.10
CA CYS A 71 -13.70 38.91 -11.48
C CYS A 71 -14.45 38.62 -12.80
N ARG A 72 -13.82 37.90 -13.74
CA ARG A 72 -14.41 37.48 -15.02
C ARG A 72 -14.00 36.07 -15.45
N PHE A 73 -14.89 35.37 -16.14
CA PHE A 73 -14.54 34.10 -16.79
C PHE A 73 -13.66 34.36 -18.03
N LEU A 74 -12.52 33.68 -18.10
CA LEU A 74 -11.70 33.60 -19.30
C LEU A 74 -11.84 32.22 -19.94
N GLN A 75 -12.00 32.21 -21.27
CA GLN A 75 -11.91 30.99 -22.06
C GLN A 75 -10.45 30.80 -22.49
N VAL A 76 -9.79 29.82 -21.90
CA VAL A 76 -8.48 29.37 -22.36
C VAL A 76 -8.72 28.30 -23.43
N SER A 77 -8.42 28.63 -24.69
CA SER A 77 -8.52 27.67 -25.79
C SER A 77 -7.22 26.87 -25.88
N LEU A 78 -7.22 25.67 -25.31
CA LEU A 78 -6.20 24.65 -25.55
C LEU A 78 -6.88 23.50 -26.29
N THR A 79 -6.13 22.89 -27.21
CA THR A 79 -6.61 21.87 -28.16
C THR A 79 -7.51 20.82 -27.49
N SER A 80 -8.76 20.77 -27.97
CA SER A 80 -9.85 19.79 -27.72
C SER A 80 -10.68 19.84 -26.42
N TYR A 81 -10.43 20.74 -25.45
CA TYR A 81 -11.39 20.99 -24.34
C TYR A 81 -11.33 22.45 -23.87
N SER A 82 -12.47 23.15 -23.86
CA SER A 82 -12.58 24.51 -23.29
C SER A 82 -12.88 24.44 -21.80
N GLN A 83 -11.92 24.79 -20.94
CA GLN A 83 -12.19 25.06 -19.52
C GLN A 83 -12.33 26.58 -19.30
N GLN A 84 -13.35 26.97 -18.53
CA GLN A 84 -13.56 28.36 -18.10
C GLN A 84 -12.91 28.54 -16.72
N THR A 85 -11.90 29.40 -16.63
CA THR A 85 -11.29 29.79 -15.35
C THR A 85 -11.80 31.17 -14.95
N CYS A 86 -12.02 31.39 -13.65
CA CYS A 86 -12.46 32.67 -13.12
C CYS A 86 -11.23 33.47 -12.70
N GLN A 87 -10.93 34.57 -13.38
CA GLN A 87 -9.77 35.41 -13.08
C GLN A 87 -10.25 36.73 -12.44
N CYS A 88 -9.63 37.13 -11.34
CA CYS A 88 -9.94 38.32 -10.58
C CYS A 88 -8.73 39.26 -10.52
N GLU A 89 -8.98 40.58 -10.55
CA GLU A 89 -7.95 41.60 -10.38
C GLU A 89 -7.71 41.92 -8.90
N GLY A 90 -6.44 41.89 -8.46
CA GLY A 90 -6.03 42.34 -7.13
C GLY A 90 -4.62 41.91 -6.69
N PHE A 91 -4.16 42.48 -5.55
CA PHE A 91 -2.82 42.29 -4.98
C PHE A 91 -2.84 41.33 -3.77
N SER A 92 -1.92 40.36 -3.73
CA SER A 92 -1.62 39.56 -2.51
C SER A 92 -0.73 40.36 -1.56
N THR A 93 -1.07 40.44 -0.28
CA THR A 93 -0.29 41.14 0.75
C THR A 93 0.39 40.20 1.75
N GLU A 94 0.04 38.90 1.76
CA GLU A 94 0.70 37.92 2.64
C GLU A 94 2.05 37.45 2.09
N ASP A 95 2.24 37.51 0.77
CA ASP A 95 3.55 37.42 0.14
C ASP A 95 4.05 38.83 -0.14
N SER A 96 4.91 39.34 0.74
CA SER A 96 5.76 40.50 0.42
C SER A 96 6.71 40.09 -0.71
N TRP A 97 6.22 40.10 -1.95
CA TRP A 97 7.09 40.16 -3.12
C TRP A 97 7.87 41.46 -2.99
N ASP A 98 9.18 41.35 -2.77
CA ASP A 98 10.06 42.50 -2.80
C ASP A 98 9.82 43.20 -4.14
N LYS A 99 9.28 44.43 -4.08
CA LYS A 99 8.88 45.19 -5.27
C LYS A 99 10.14 45.61 -6.03
N SER A 100 10.73 44.74 -6.84
CA SER A 100 11.65 45.12 -7.93
C SER A 100 12.13 43.95 -8.80
N MET A 101 11.26 43.11 -9.35
CA MET A 101 11.75 42.22 -10.41
C MET A 101 10.72 42.06 -11.52
N THR A 102 11.00 42.72 -12.64
CA THR A 102 10.31 42.52 -13.91
C THR A 102 10.72 41.16 -14.50
N GLN A 103 9.92 40.62 -15.43
CA GLN A 103 10.26 39.39 -16.17
C GLN A 103 11.66 39.46 -16.80
N LYS A 104 12.08 40.67 -17.20
CA LYS A 104 13.41 40.97 -17.75
C LYS A 104 14.52 40.83 -16.72
N ASP A 105 14.29 41.31 -15.50
CA ASP A 105 15.25 41.19 -14.40
C ASP A 105 15.40 39.72 -13.97
N ILE A 106 14.33 38.92 -14.09
CA ILE A 106 14.36 37.47 -13.85
C ILE A 106 15.16 36.75 -14.95
N GLU A 107 15.02 37.14 -16.21
CA GLU A 107 15.81 36.60 -17.33
C GLU A 107 17.30 37.00 -17.21
N GLU A 108 17.59 38.23 -16.81
CA GLU A 108 18.95 38.70 -16.56
C GLU A 108 19.59 37.95 -15.38
N LEU A 109 18.85 37.76 -14.28
CA LEU A 109 19.30 36.93 -13.15
C LEU A 109 19.50 35.46 -13.57
N TYR A 110 18.64 34.95 -14.45
CA TYR A 110 18.76 33.60 -14.99
C TYR A 110 20.05 33.44 -15.80
N ASP A 111 20.44 34.46 -16.58
CA ASP A 111 21.68 34.46 -17.35
C ASP A 111 22.93 34.56 -16.46
N THR A 112 22.85 35.19 -15.28
CA THR A 112 23.97 35.22 -14.32
C THR A 112 24.33 33.87 -13.69
N ILE A 113 23.44 32.87 -13.78
CA ILE A 113 23.73 31.53 -13.26
C ILE A 113 24.64 30.80 -14.24
N GLU A 114 25.93 30.67 -13.89
CA GLU A 114 26.89 29.96 -14.75
C GLU A 114 26.65 28.44 -14.82
N ASN A 115 26.00 27.86 -13.80
CA ASN A 115 25.79 26.42 -13.71
C ASN A 115 24.52 25.97 -14.47
N GLU A 116 24.71 25.21 -15.55
CA GLU A 116 23.62 24.74 -16.41
C GLU A 116 22.65 23.77 -15.68
N ASP A 117 23.13 23.00 -14.71
CA ASP A 117 22.27 22.09 -13.92
C ASP A 117 21.31 22.89 -13.03
N VAL A 118 21.81 23.98 -12.43
CA VAL A 118 20.99 24.89 -11.61
C VAL A 118 19.94 25.58 -12.48
N LYS A 119 20.33 26.02 -13.69
CA LYS A 119 19.40 26.55 -14.70
C LYS A 119 18.30 25.53 -15.02
N ASN A 120 18.66 24.28 -15.30
CA ASN A 120 17.70 23.23 -15.62
C ASN A 120 16.72 22.93 -14.47
N VAL A 121 17.18 22.92 -13.22
CA VAL A 121 16.31 22.77 -12.04
C VAL A 121 15.34 23.95 -11.93
N ILE A 122 15.80 25.18 -12.13
CA ILE A 122 14.91 26.36 -12.09
C ILE A 122 13.87 26.32 -13.22
N ARG A 123 14.26 25.92 -14.44
CA ARG A 123 13.34 25.70 -15.56
C ARG A 123 12.27 24.67 -15.19
N LEU A 124 12.67 23.53 -14.65
CA LEU A 124 11.76 22.47 -14.22
C LEU A 124 10.76 22.96 -13.16
N ILE A 125 11.24 23.66 -12.14
CA ILE A 125 10.38 24.23 -11.08
C ILE A 125 9.39 25.24 -11.67
N LYS A 126 9.83 26.13 -12.57
CA LYS A 126 8.96 27.11 -13.21
C LYS A 126 7.96 26.49 -14.20
N GLN A 127 8.29 25.34 -14.79
CA GLN A 127 7.41 24.60 -15.70
C GLN A 127 6.40 23.72 -14.97
N SER A 128 6.60 23.49 -13.67
CA SER A 128 5.69 22.76 -12.81
C SER A 128 4.29 23.38 -12.88
N LYS A 129 3.27 22.54 -13.01
CA LYS A 129 1.87 22.96 -12.92
C LYS A 129 1.37 22.99 -11.48
N THR A 130 2.15 22.43 -10.55
CA THR A 130 1.79 22.30 -9.14
C THR A 130 2.78 23.05 -8.25
N TYR A 131 2.30 23.65 -7.16
CA TYR A 131 3.17 24.34 -6.18
C TYR A 131 4.00 23.36 -5.34
N ASP A 132 3.51 22.13 -5.16
CA ASP A 132 4.20 21.07 -4.42
C ASP A 132 5.13 20.22 -5.29
N LEU A 133 5.29 20.60 -6.57
CA LEU A 133 6.22 20.01 -7.55
C LEU A 133 5.99 18.52 -7.81
N VAL A 134 4.81 17.98 -7.54
CA VAL A 134 4.49 16.55 -7.72
C VAL A 134 4.67 16.11 -9.15
N ASP A 135 4.30 16.95 -10.12
CA ASP A 135 4.39 16.63 -11.55
C ASP A 135 5.83 16.60 -12.09
N VAL A 136 6.79 17.15 -11.35
CA VAL A 136 8.22 17.18 -11.72
C VAL A 136 9.12 16.47 -10.71
N GLU A 137 8.56 15.86 -9.65
CA GLU A 137 9.29 15.20 -8.57
C GLU A 137 10.23 14.11 -9.10
N GLU A 138 9.79 13.32 -10.07
CA GLU A 138 10.57 12.26 -10.71
C GLU A 138 11.86 12.79 -11.37
N ALA A 139 11.83 14.02 -11.89
CA ALA A 139 12.98 14.67 -12.52
C ALA A 139 14.00 15.21 -11.48
N LEU A 140 13.53 15.54 -10.28
CA LEU A 140 14.38 16.04 -9.19
C LEU A 140 15.07 14.89 -8.43
N MET A 141 14.62 13.65 -8.61
CA MET A 141 15.20 12.50 -7.92
C MET A 141 16.58 12.11 -8.46
N PRO A 142 17.58 11.88 -7.59
CA PRO A 142 18.91 11.45 -8.01
C PRO A 142 18.87 10.10 -8.73
N SER A 143 19.91 9.82 -9.51
CA SER A 143 20.07 8.52 -10.16
C SER A 143 20.23 7.40 -9.12
N THR A 144 19.90 6.16 -9.52
CA THR A 144 20.07 4.98 -8.64
C THR A 144 21.52 4.80 -8.17
N LYS A 145 22.50 5.18 -9.01
CA LYS A 145 23.93 5.15 -8.66
C LYS A 145 24.29 6.19 -7.60
N GLU A 146 23.71 7.38 -7.66
CA GLU A 146 23.92 8.42 -6.64
C GLU A 146 23.24 8.06 -5.33
N LEU A 147 22.00 7.55 -5.39
CA LEU A 147 21.30 7.03 -4.21
C LEU A 147 22.08 5.89 -3.54
N TYR A 148 22.78 5.07 -4.34
CA TYR A 148 23.68 4.03 -3.84
C TYR A 148 24.92 4.63 -3.14
N GLN A 149 25.60 5.57 -3.79
CA GLN A 149 26.88 6.11 -3.32
C GLN A 149 26.73 7.07 -2.13
N TYR A 150 25.69 7.91 -2.14
CA TYR A 150 25.44 8.95 -1.15
C TYR A 150 24.27 8.63 -0.21
N GLY A 151 23.70 7.43 -0.33
CA GLY A 151 22.64 6.96 0.56
C GLY A 151 23.07 6.88 2.03
N VAL A 152 22.11 7.10 2.93
CA VAL A 152 22.37 7.14 4.37
C VAL A 152 22.93 5.80 4.86
N THR A 153 24.09 5.83 5.52
CA THR A 153 24.73 4.64 6.09
C THR A 153 24.02 4.18 7.37
N PHE A 154 24.08 2.88 7.67
CA PHE A 154 23.43 2.29 8.85
C PHE A 154 23.88 2.99 10.13
N ASP A 155 25.20 3.18 10.29
CA ASP A 155 25.80 3.82 11.46
C ASP A 155 25.54 5.32 11.55
N SER A 156 25.01 5.95 10.48
CA SER A 156 24.52 7.33 10.50
C SER A 156 23.05 7.39 10.89
N LEU A 157 22.24 6.43 10.42
CA LEU A 157 20.79 6.36 10.66
C LEU A 157 20.46 5.77 12.04
N VAL A 158 20.94 4.56 12.34
CA VAL A 158 20.59 3.83 13.55
C VAL A 158 21.54 4.24 14.67
N ALA A 159 21.01 4.89 15.72
CA ALA A 159 21.75 5.23 16.93
C ALA A 159 21.74 4.09 17.95
N SER A 160 20.61 3.39 18.07
CA SER A 160 20.44 2.26 18.96
C SER A 160 19.45 1.26 18.37
N CYS A 161 19.70 -0.01 18.64
CA CYS A 161 18.88 -1.13 18.19
C CYS A 161 18.80 -2.16 19.32
N SER A 162 17.60 -2.56 19.69
CA SER A 162 17.37 -3.70 20.57
C SER A 162 16.18 -4.54 20.12
N PHE A 163 16.29 -5.86 20.23
CA PHE A 163 15.24 -6.82 19.94
C PHE A 163 15.18 -7.83 21.11
N GLU A 164 14.00 -8.02 21.71
CA GLU A 164 13.84 -8.83 22.94
C GLU A 164 14.83 -8.46 24.07
N GLY A 165 15.14 -7.16 24.19
CA GLY A 165 16.09 -6.64 25.17
C GLY A 165 17.57 -6.90 24.86
N ARG A 166 17.88 -7.61 23.76
CA ARG A 166 19.25 -7.84 23.28
C ARG A 166 19.64 -6.79 22.25
N ARG A 167 20.90 -6.39 22.24
CA ARG A 167 21.42 -5.45 21.24
C ARG A 167 21.45 -6.12 19.87
N CYS A 168 20.86 -5.47 18.86
CA CYS A 168 21.01 -5.87 17.45
C CYS A 168 22.17 -5.11 16.78
N HIS A 169 22.74 -5.75 15.77
CA HIS A 169 23.88 -5.26 15.01
C HIS A 169 23.52 -5.05 13.54
N ARG A 170 24.41 -4.41 12.78
CA ARG A 170 24.20 -4.10 11.36
C ARG A 170 24.02 -5.36 10.52
N GLU A 171 24.66 -6.45 10.91
CA GLU A 171 24.60 -7.77 10.26
C GLU A 171 23.20 -8.40 10.34
N ASN A 172 22.34 -7.93 11.25
CA ASN A 172 20.94 -8.36 11.31
C ASN A 172 20.04 -7.63 10.31
N PHE A 173 20.58 -6.71 9.51
CA PHE A 173 19.84 -5.91 8.54
C PHE A 173 20.32 -6.17 7.11
N THR A 174 19.37 -6.42 6.23
CA THR A 174 19.60 -6.50 4.79
C THR A 174 19.39 -5.12 4.17
N VAL A 175 20.27 -4.72 3.26
CA VAL A 175 20.17 -3.43 2.58
C VAL A 175 19.27 -3.55 1.35
N LEU A 176 18.23 -2.71 1.31
CA LEU A 176 17.34 -2.52 0.17
C LEU A 176 17.69 -1.21 -0.52
N TYR A 177 17.79 -1.23 -1.85
CA TYR A 177 17.93 -0.03 -2.67
C TYR A 177 16.59 0.24 -3.35
N ASP A 178 15.86 1.18 -2.79
CA ASP A 178 14.59 1.66 -3.30
C ASP A 178 14.82 2.80 -4.31
N PRO A 179 14.14 2.79 -5.47
CA PRO A 179 14.31 3.81 -6.49
C PRO A 179 13.82 5.20 -6.06
N THR A 180 12.94 5.29 -5.07
CA THR A 180 12.34 6.54 -4.57
C THR A 180 13.01 7.00 -3.28
N TYR A 181 13.20 6.11 -2.32
CA TYR A 181 13.75 6.43 -0.98
C TYR A 181 15.26 6.18 -0.85
N GLY A 182 15.90 5.56 -1.84
CA GLY A 182 17.31 5.24 -1.82
C GLY A 182 17.64 4.07 -0.90
N LYS A 183 18.59 4.28 0.03
CA LYS A 183 19.14 3.19 0.85
C LYS A 183 18.30 2.92 2.10
N CYS A 184 17.62 1.77 2.12
CA CYS A 184 16.78 1.28 3.21
C CYS A 184 17.43 0.08 3.92
N TYR A 185 17.02 -0.19 5.16
CA TYR A 185 17.53 -1.30 5.99
C TYR A 185 16.36 -2.14 6.48
N MET A 186 16.36 -3.42 6.10
CA MET A 186 15.31 -4.38 6.43
C MET A 186 15.79 -5.30 7.55
N PHE A 187 15.09 -5.29 8.68
CA PHE A 187 15.32 -6.26 9.75
C PHE A 187 14.55 -7.54 9.44
N ASN A 188 15.15 -8.71 9.69
CA ASN A 188 14.49 -10.01 9.56
C ASN A 188 13.98 -10.34 8.13
N TYR A 189 14.68 -9.89 7.11
CA TYR A 189 14.42 -10.31 5.73
C TYR A 189 15.22 -11.57 5.40
N VAL A 190 14.53 -12.62 4.97
CA VAL A 190 15.15 -13.90 4.56
C VAL A 190 15.10 -14.11 3.05
N GLY A 191 14.18 -13.42 2.37
CA GLY A 191 13.94 -13.63 0.94
C GLY A 191 13.23 -14.95 0.64
N TYR A 192 12.89 -15.13 -0.64
CA TYR A 192 12.21 -16.33 -1.09
C TYR A 192 13.23 -17.38 -1.53
N ASP A 193 13.57 -18.30 -0.64
CA ASP A 193 14.39 -19.48 -0.95
C ASP A 193 13.52 -20.75 -0.92
N ILE A 194 13.45 -21.43 -2.08
CA ILE A 194 12.74 -22.71 -2.25
C ILE A 194 13.36 -23.80 -1.37
N SER A 195 14.64 -23.66 -0.99
CA SER A 195 15.35 -24.62 -0.15
C SER A 195 14.99 -24.49 1.35
N GLY A 196 14.42 -23.36 1.77
CA GLY A 196 14.01 -23.10 3.16
C GLY A 196 15.16 -23.08 4.17
N ALA A 197 16.39 -22.82 3.71
CA ALA A 197 17.58 -22.84 4.56
C ALA A 197 17.57 -21.74 5.63
N ASP A 198 17.11 -20.53 5.27
CA ASP A 198 17.01 -19.39 6.18
C ASP A 198 15.58 -19.22 6.68
N LYS A 199 15.41 -19.23 8.00
CA LYS A 199 14.12 -19.03 8.67
C LYS A 199 14.04 -17.63 9.27
N PRO A 200 12.88 -16.96 9.19
CA PRO A 200 12.67 -15.71 9.90
C PRO A 200 12.88 -15.86 11.41
N ILE A 201 13.38 -14.81 12.04
CA ILE A 201 13.46 -14.69 13.49
C ILE A 201 12.04 -14.64 14.05
N GLU A 202 11.73 -15.58 14.93
CA GLU A 202 10.49 -15.64 15.70
C GLU A 202 10.64 -14.92 17.04
N ILE A 203 9.55 -14.40 17.59
CA ILE A 203 9.53 -13.76 18.91
C ILE A 203 9.01 -14.73 19.98
N GLU A 204 9.60 -14.70 21.17
CA GLU A 204 9.18 -15.52 22.31
C GLU A 204 8.21 -14.77 23.23
N ARG A 205 8.26 -13.43 23.22
CA ARG A 205 7.41 -12.59 24.09
C ARG A 205 6.71 -11.49 23.31
N TYR A 206 5.43 -11.25 23.63
CA TYR A 206 4.67 -10.11 23.12
C TYR A 206 4.87 -8.87 24.00
N GLY A 207 4.36 -7.73 23.55
CA GLY A 207 4.36 -6.46 24.28
C GLY A 207 5.51 -5.52 23.91
N SER A 208 5.35 -4.25 24.30
CA SER A 208 6.20 -3.13 23.85
C SER A 208 7.67 -3.21 24.27
N THR A 209 8.00 -4.03 25.27
CA THR A 209 9.37 -4.28 25.72
C THR A 209 10.07 -5.40 24.95
N SER A 210 9.32 -6.26 24.28
CA SER A 210 9.82 -7.51 23.69
C SER A 210 10.05 -7.39 22.18
N GLY A 211 9.49 -6.38 21.52
CA GLY A 211 9.69 -6.19 20.08
C GLY A 211 11.01 -5.53 19.68
N LEU A 212 11.08 -5.10 18.41
CA LEU A 212 12.16 -4.31 17.86
C LEU A 212 12.04 -2.86 18.33
N GLN A 213 13.08 -2.33 18.95
CA GLN A 213 13.19 -0.92 19.34
C GLN A 213 14.37 -0.29 18.63
N LEU A 214 14.10 0.81 17.94
CA LEU A 214 15.08 1.57 17.19
C LEU A 214 15.10 3.01 17.70
N LEU A 215 16.30 3.55 17.84
CA LEU A 215 16.52 4.99 17.96
C LEU A 215 17.22 5.45 16.68
N LEU A 216 16.53 6.25 15.89
CA LEU A 216 16.97 6.71 14.57
C LEU A 216 17.40 8.18 14.61
N ARG A 217 18.29 8.56 13.69
CA ARG A 217 18.74 9.93 13.43
C ARG A 217 18.30 10.32 12.02
N VAL A 218 17.23 11.11 11.92
CA VAL A 218 16.48 11.28 10.65
C VAL A 218 16.66 12.64 9.99
N THR A 219 17.05 13.66 10.76
CA THR A 219 17.31 14.99 10.19
C THR A 219 18.80 15.25 10.11
N ASP A 220 19.20 15.94 9.06
CA ASP A 220 20.54 16.50 8.91
C ASP A 220 20.34 17.94 8.46
N ARG A 221 20.98 18.91 9.10
CA ARG A 221 20.97 20.30 8.62
C ARG A 221 21.52 20.44 7.20
N LYS A 222 22.22 19.41 6.70
CA LYS A 222 22.78 19.31 5.35
C LYS A 222 21.86 18.60 4.34
N ALA A 223 20.64 18.26 4.72
CA ALA A 223 19.72 17.63 3.77
C ALA A 223 19.34 18.61 2.66
N LEU A 224 19.24 18.10 1.43
CA LEU A 224 18.85 18.87 0.26
C LEU A 224 17.33 19.14 0.31
N ASN A 225 16.95 20.42 0.42
CA ASN A 225 15.56 20.83 0.60
C ASN A 225 14.66 20.48 -0.59
N LEU A 226 15.20 20.38 -1.80
CA LEU A 226 14.44 20.07 -3.02
C LEU A 226 14.27 18.56 -3.29
N LEU A 227 14.93 17.68 -2.52
CA LEU A 227 14.85 16.24 -2.73
C LEU A 227 13.71 15.56 -1.97
N ARG A 228 13.15 16.22 -0.95
CA ARG A 228 12.14 15.61 -0.09
C ARG A 228 11.18 16.66 0.46
N ARG A 229 9.90 16.32 0.42
CA ARG A 229 8.82 17.13 1.00
C ARG A 229 8.62 16.83 2.49
N GLU A 230 8.94 15.61 2.91
CA GLU A 230 8.76 15.15 4.27
C GLU A 230 10.10 14.99 5.01
N ILE A 231 10.10 15.32 6.29
CA ILE A 231 11.24 15.15 7.19
C ILE A 231 10.87 14.14 8.27
N GLY A 232 11.55 12.99 8.27
CA GLY A 232 11.28 11.89 9.19
C GLY A 232 11.94 10.60 8.73
N ALA A 233 11.42 9.47 9.19
CA ALA A 233 11.70 8.17 8.60
C ALA A 233 10.39 7.49 8.19
N ARG A 234 10.46 6.57 7.24
CA ARG A 234 9.33 5.73 6.83
C ARG A 234 9.60 4.30 7.28
N ILE A 235 8.63 3.71 7.98
CA ILE A 235 8.71 2.34 8.51
C ILE A 235 7.70 1.48 7.76
N VAL A 236 8.17 0.40 7.14
CA VAL A 236 7.33 -0.52 6.36
C VAL A 236 7.35 -1.89 7.03
N ILE A 237 6.17 -2.44 7.29
CA ILE A 237 6.00 -3.81 7.77
C ILE A 237 5.59 -4.66 6.58
N HIS A 238 6.32 -5.74 6.33
CA HIS A 238 6.10 -6.62 5.20
C HIS A 238 6.45 -8.06 5.56
N ASP A 239 6.03 -9.00 4.71
CA ASP A 239 6.37 -10.41 4.87
C ASP A 239 7.89 -10.65 4.69
N PRO A 240 8.54 -11.47 5.54
CA PRO A 240 9.97 -11.74 5.49
C PRO A 240 10.50 -12.30 4.16
N HIS A 241 9.65 -12.91 3.35
CA HIS A 241 10.03 -13.61 2.12
C HIS A 241 9.92 -12.73 0.87
N ILE A 242 9.35 -11.53 0.99
CA ILE A 242 9.11 -10.64 -0.16
C ILE A 242 9.66 -9.24 0.11
N LEU A 243 10.07 -8.54 -0.94
CA LEU A 243 10.56 -7.15 -0.80
C LEU A 243 9.39 -6.15 -0.62
N PRO A 244 9.51 -5.09 0.18
CA PRO A 244 8.44 -4.12 0.31
C PRO A 244 8.33 -3.20 -0.93
N PHE A 245 7.12 -2.71 -1.21
CA PHE A 245 6.91 -1.52 -2.02
C PHE A 245 6.90 -0.30 -1.09
N VAL A 246 8.08 0.32 -0.87
CA VAL A 246 8.27 1.35 0.16
C VAL A 246 7.47 2.62 -0.14
N ALA A 247 7.28 2.96 -1.41
CA ALA A 247 6.46 4.11 -1.81
C ALA A 247 4.97 3.95 -1.48
N GLU A 248 4.42 2.75 -1.59
CA GLU A 248 2.99 2.48 -1.41
C GLU A 248 2.64 2.21 0.05
N TYR A 249 3.42 1.35 0.70
CA TYR A 249 3.17 0.95 2.09
C TYR A 249 4.09 1.69 3.07
N GLY A 250 3.60 1.87 4.29
CA GLY A 250 4.43 2.32 5.41
C GLY A 250 3.80 3.42 6.25
N VAL A 251 4.44 3.66 7.38
CA VAL A 251 4.08 4.70 8.35
C VAL A 251 5.22 5.71 8.40
N ASN A 252 4.89 6.98 8.18
CA ASN A 252 5.83 8.08 8.36
C ASN A 252 5.93 8.42 9.85
N VAL A 253 7.15 8.40 10.38
CA VAL A 253 7.45 8.73 11.78
C VAL A 253 8.13 10.08 11.88
N ARG A 254 7.58 10.95 12.73
CA ARG A 254 7.99 12.34 12.88
C ARG A 254 9.26 12.46 13.74
N PRO A 255 10.18 13.39 13.42
CA PRO A 255 11.26 13.80 14.30
C PRO A 255 10.78 14.15 15.71
N ARG A 256 11.54 13.76 16.73
CA ARG A 256 11.30 14.01 18.16
C ARG A 256 10.13 13.25 18.80
N ASP A 257 9.54 12.31 18.06
CA ASP A 257 8.54 11.41 18.62
C ASP A 257 9.14 10.03 18.95
N MET A 258 8.53 9.38 19.93
CA MET A 258 8.61 7.95 20.19
C MET A 258 7.33 7.32 19.66
N THR A 259 7.41 6.68 18.50
CA THR A 259 6.29 6.01 17.84
C THR A 259 6.29 4.52 18.18
N ALA A 260 5.15 4.01 18.65
CA ALA A 260 4.88 2.61 18.88
C ALA A 260 3.94 2.08 17.78
N VAL A 261 4.40 1.08 17.05
CA VAL A 261 3.70 0.34 16.02
C VAL A 261 3.36 -1.04 16.57
N GLU A 262 2.10 -1.22 16.88
CA GLU A 262 1.53 -2.44 17.43
C GLU A 262 1.05 -3.34 16.28
N LEU A 263 1.57 -4.56 16.18
CA LEU A 263 1.28 -5.51 15.10
C LEU A 263 0.18 -6.51 15.50
N SER A 264 -0.63 -6.87 14.50
CA SER A 264 -1.62 -7.96 14.52
C SER A 264 -1.51 -8.77 13.23
N LEU A 265 -1.56 -10.10 13.34
CA LEU A 265 -1.41 -11.01 12.21
C LEU A 265 -2.75 -11.62 11.82
N ALA A 266 -3.07 -11.61 10.53
CA ALA A 266 -4.22 -12.32 9.99
C ALA A 266 -3.84 -13.16 8.77
N ASN A 267 -4.28 -14.41 8.73
CA ASN A 267 -4.19 -15.26 7.55
C ASN A 267 -5.55 -15.31 6.88
N ILE A 268 -5.58 -15.06 5.58
CA ILE A 268 -6.78 -15.08 4.76
C ILE A 268 -6.66 -16.23 3.76
N HIS A 269 -7.66 -17.11 3.76
CA HIS A 269 -7.82 -18.18 2.80
C HIS A 269 -9.13 -17.99 2.03
N ARG A 270 -9.02 -17.63 0.75
CA ARG A 270 -10.13 -17.39 -0.17
C ARG A 270 -10.41 -18.64 -1.00
N LEU A 271 -11.65 -18.80 -1.44
CA LEU A 271 -12.00 -19.87 -2.37
C LEU A 271 -11.69 -19.46 -3.81
N GLY A 272 -11.00 -20.36 -4.52
CA GLY A 272 -10.81 -20.24 -5.97
C GLY A 272 -12.05 -20.66 -6.76
N ASN A 273 -11.88 -20.73 -8.08
CA ASN A 273 -12.94 -21.19 -8.98
C ASN A 273 -13.38 -22.62 -8.61
N PRO A 274 -14.68 -22.96 -8.66
CA PRO A 274 -15.81 -22.15 -9.14
C PRO A 274 -16.49 -21.24 -8.09
N TRP A 275 -16.09 -21.27 -6.81
CA TRP A 275 -16.80 -20.54 -5.74
C TRP A 275 -16.38 -19.08 -5.61
N GLY A 276 -15.14 -18.75 -5.94
CA GLY A 276 -14.61 -17.40 -5.94
C GLY A 276 -13.59 -17.19 -7.05
N SER A 277 -12.99 -16.00 -7.09
CA SER A 277 -12.00 -15.62 -8.10
C SER A 277 -10.75 -15.09 -7.41
N CYS A 278 -9.86 -16.00 -7.03
CA CYS A 278 -8.53 -15.71 -6.52
C CYS A 278 -7.46 -16.38 -7.38
N GLU A 279 -6.22 -15.92 -7.21
CA GLU A 279 -5.06 -16.46 -7.92
C GLU A 279 -4.28 -17.45 -7.04
N ASP A 280 -3.87 -18.58 -7.63
CA ASP A 280 -3.17 -19.65 -6.93
C ASP A 280 -1.72 -19.28 -6.57
N GLU A 281 -1.24 -19.84 -5.45
CA GLU A 281 0.11 -19.60 -4.90
C GLU A 281 1.25 -19.96 -5.86
N ASN A 282 1.01 -20.89 -6.80
CA ASN A 282 2.03 -21.37 -7.72
C ASN A 282 2.33 -20.37 -8.85
N LYS A 283 1.53 -19.31 -9.00
CA LYS A 283 1.84 -18.24 -9.95
C LYS A 283 2.96 -17.38 -9.37
N GLN A 284 4.04 -17.27 -10.11
CA GLN A 284 5.11 -16.33 -9.80
C GLN A 284 4.91 -15.04 -10.60
N LEU A 285 5.35 -13.93 -10.02
CA LEU A 285 5.51 -12.69 -10.77
C LEU A 285 6.64 -12.87 -11.79
N TYR A 286 6.72 -11.97 -12.78
CA TYR A 286 7.72 -12.02 -13.85
C TYR A 286 9.18 -12.16 -13.34
N ASN A 287 9.44 -11.68 -12.12
CA ASN A 287 10.76 -11.68 -11.49
C ASN A 287 11.03 -12.94 -10.63
N GLY A 288 10.13 -13.93 -10.62
CA GLY A 288 10.24 -15.14 -9.80
C GLY A 288 9.73 -14.99 -8.35
N ASP A 289 9.33 -13.77 -7.96
CA ASP A 289 8.76 -13.48 -6.64
C ASP A 289 7.36 -14.11 -6.46
N PRO A 290 6.95 -14.41 -5.20
CA PRO A 290 5.59 -14.81 -4.89
C PRO A 290 4.54 -13.81 -5.37
N TYR A 291 3.41 -14.30 -5.85
CA TYR A 291 2.31 -13.47 -6.30
C TYR A 291 1.72 -12.63 -5.15
N THR A 292 1.56 -11.34 -5.40
CA THR A 292 0.81 -10.41 -4.56
C THR A 292 -0.02 -9.51 -5.45
N LEU A 293 -1.15 -9.01 -4.94
CA LEU A 293 -2.04 -8.14 -5.71
C LEU A 293 -1.29 -6.90 -6.21
N LEU A 294 -0.63 -6.17 -5.31
CA LEU A 294 0.15 -4.99 -5.68
C LEU A 294 1.31 -5.34 -6.60
N GLY A 295 1.99 -6.47 -6.39
CA GLY A 295 3.05 -6.93 -7.28
C GLY A 295 2.57 -7.17 -8.71
N CYS A 296 1.36 -7.70 -8.89
CA CYS A 296 0.72 -7.86 -10.19
C CYS A 296 0.43 -6.51 -10.85
N GLU A 297 -0.20 -5.59 -10.12
CA GLU A 297 -0.55 -4.25 -10.62
C GLU A 297 0.69 -3.47 -11.05
N LYS A 298 1.73 -3.48 -10.22
CA LYS A 298 3.01 -2.80 -10.51
C LYS A 298 3.76 -3.45 -11.67
N SER A 299 3.78 -4.78 -11.74
CA SER A 299 4.38 -5.50 -12.88
C SER A 299 3.61 -5.26 -14.18
N CYS A 300 2.29 -5.13 -14.12
CA CYS A 300 1.46 -4.77 -15.27
C CYS A 300 1.80 -3.35 -15.74
N GLY A 301 1.78 -2.37 -14.83
CA GLY A 301 2.13 -0.99 -15.14
C GLY A 301 3.55 -0.84 -15.71
N PHE A 302 4.53 -1.55 -15.14
CA PHE A 302 5.88 -1.65 -15.67
C PHE A 302 5.91 -2.16 -17.12
N LYS A 303 5.17 -3.23 -17.42
CA LYS A 303 5.11 -3.81 -18.78
C LYS A 303 4.44 -2.86 -19.78
N HIS A 304 3.35 -2.20 -19.41
CA HIS A 304 2.68 -1.24 -20.30
C HIS A 304 3.55 0.00 -20.55
N MET A 305 4.23 0.51 -19.51
CA MET A 305 5.12 1.66 -19.63
C MET A 305 6.32 1.35 -20.53
N THR A 306 6.95 0.19 -20.33
CA THR A 306 8.11 -0.22 -21.14
C THR A 306 7.75 -0.56 -22.57
N THR A 307 6.61 -1.20 -22.83
CA THR A 307 6.17 -1.55 -24.20
C THR A 307 5.71 -0.34 -25.01
N GLN A 308 5.06 0.65 -24.38
CA GLN A 308 4.50 1.80 -25.10
C GLN A 308 5.44 3.01 -25.15
N CYS A 309 6.22 3.26 -24.09
CA CYS A 309 7.08 4.45 -23.96
C CYS A 309 8.59 4.12 -23.93
N ASN A 310 8.98 2.85 -23.99
CA ASN A 310 10.38 2.39 -23.92
C ASN A 310 11.16 2.93 -22.70
N CYS A 311 10.45 3.23 -21.63
CA CYS A 311 10.99 3.71 -20.37
C CYS A 311 10.14 3.20 -19.19
N THR A 312 10.56 3.48 -17.97
CA THR A 312 9.78 3.19 -16.76
C THR A 312 9.83 4.34 -15.77
N MET A 313 8.82 4.43 -14.90
CA MET A 313 8.84 5.31 -13.74
C MET A 313 9.26 4.53 -12.48
N ARG A 314 9.77 5.24 -11.47
CA ARG A 314 10.27 4.64 -10.22
C ARG A 314 9.20 3.92 -9.41
N HIS A 315 7.96 4.44 -9.36
CA HIS A 315 6.88 3.88 -8.54
C HIS A 315 6.33 2.54 -9.04
N TYR A 316 6.69 2.11 -10.26
CA TYR A 316 6.40 0.77 -10.78
C TYR A 316 7.48 -0.26 -10.41
N LEU A 317 8.66 0.22 -10.02
CA LEU A 317 9.77 -0.64 -9.68
C LEU A 317 9.72 -1.03 -8.21
N ARG A 318 10.09 -2.27 -7.94
CA ARG A 318 10.41 -2.74 -6.60
C ARG A 318 11.87 -2.37 -6.30
N GLY A 319 12.19 -2.10 -5.04
CA GLY A 319 13.59 -2.00 -4.63
C GLY A 319 14.36 -3.29 -4.90
N THR A 320 15.68 -3.21 -4.94
CA THR A 320 16.55 -4.37 -5.22
C THR A 320 17.54 -4.59 -4.07
N VAL A 321 17.92 -5.86 -3.87
CA VAL A 321 19.03 -6.23 -2.98
C VAL A 321 20.31 -6.29 -3.82
N LEU A 322 21.44 -5.92 -3.22
CA LEU A 322 22.78 -5.87 -3.85
C LEU A 322 23.14 -7.08 -4.72
N SER A 323 22.69 -8.28 -4.36
CA SER A 323 23.02 -9.51 -5.08
C SER A 323 22.32 -9.65 -6.43
N ASN A 324 21.18 -8.97 -6.65
CA ASN A 324 20.27 -9.18 -7.78
C ASN A 324 20.08 -7.90 -8.62
N MET A 325 21.11 -7.04 -8.68
CA MET A 325 21.06 -5.79 -9.44
C MET A 325 21.24 -6.05 -10.94
N SER A 326 20.28 -6.73 -11.58
CA SER A 326 20.34 -7.06 -13.00
C SER A 326 19.04 -6.66 -13.71
N SER A 327 19.02 -5.42 -14.21
CA SER A 327 18.40 -4.98 -15.48
C SER A 327 18.25 -3.46 -15.41
N GLN A 328 19.11 -2.74 -16.14
CA GLN A 328 18.95 -1.30 -16.33
C GLN A 328 17.85 -1.07 -17.36
N PHE A 329 16.64 -0.80 -16.89
CA PHE A 329 15.63 -0.15 -17.72
C PHE A 329 15.82 1.36 -17.60
N PRO A 330 15.79 2.12 -18.72
CA PRO A 330 15.92 3.56 -18.65
C PRO A 330 14.70 4.17 -17.96
N PHE A 331 14.95 5.10 -17.04
CA PHE A 331 13.89 5.91 -16.46
C PHE A 331 13.34 6.89 -17.51
N CYS A 332 12.04 7.19 -17.42
CA CYS A 332 11.44 8.18 -18.32
C CYS A 332 12.04 9.57 -18.04
N ASN A 333 12.54 10.23 -19.09
CA ASN A 333 13.04 11.60 -18.97
C ASN A 333 11.86 12.58 -19.03
N ILE A 334 11.51 13.15 -17.89
CA ILE A 334 10.39 14.11 -17.78
C ILE A 334 10.71 15.47 -18.42
N THR A 335 12.00 15.77 -18.66
CA THR A 335 12.39 16.99 -19.41
C THR A 335 12.03 16.91 -20.89
N ASP A 336 11.89 15.69 -21.44
CA ASP A 336 11.43 15.49 -22.81
C ASP A 336 9.90 15.49 -22.85
N GLU A 337 9.33 16.44 -23.59
CA GLU A 337 7.89 16.62 -23.72
C GLU A 337 7.19 15.38 -24.29
N ALA A 338 7.79 14.73 -25.29
CA ALA A 338 7.20 13.56 -25.94
C ALA A 338 7.16 12.36 -24.98
N GLN A 339 8.23 12.17 -24.22
CA GLN A 339 8.32 11.09 -23.24
C GLN A 339 7.42 11.34 -22.03
N ARG A 340 7.37 12.59 -21.54
CA ARG A 340 6.47 13.01 -20.46
C ARG A 340 5.00 12.76 -20.83
N GLU A 341 4.58 13.19 -22.03
CA GLU A 341 3.20 12.99 -22.48
C GLU A 341 2.85 11.51 -22.65
N CYS A 342 3.78 10.71 -23.19
CA CYS A 342 3.61 9.26 -23.27
C CYS A 342 3.40 8.65 -21.88
N ALA A 343 4.29 8.96 -20.95
CA ALA A 343 4.30 8.38 -19.62
C ALA A 343 3.07 8.81 -18.79
N TYR A 344 2.62 10.06 -18.96
CA TYR A 344 1.37 10.56 -18.39
C TYR A 344 0.15 9.82 -18.95
N ARG A 345 0.03 9.74 -20.28
CA ARG A 345 -1.08 9.05 -20.97
C ARG A 345 -1.16 7.57 -20.55
N VAL A 346 -0.03 6.87 -20.50
CA VAL A 346 0.01 5.46 -20.12
C VAL A 346 -0.36 5.28 -18.66
N SER A 347 0.14 6.13 -17.75
CA SER A 347 -0.23 6.07 -16.33
C SER A 347 -1.73 6.28 -16.12
N GLN A 348 -2.34 7.25 -16.81
CA GLN A 348 -3.79 7.45 -16.75
C GLN A 348 -4.60 6.28 -17.29
N ASN A 349 -4.10 5.57 -18.30
CA ASN A 349 -4.78 4.39 -18.86
C ASN A 349 -4.67 3.19 -17.91
N ILE A 350 -3.52 3.00 -17.25
CA ILE A 350 -3.32 1.95 -16.24
C ILE A 350 -4.22 2.20 -15.04
N GLU A 351 -4.33 3.45 -14.56
CA GLU A 351 -5.22 3.82 -13.44
C GLU A 351 -6.70 3.55 -13.74
N LYS A 352 -7.09 3.60 -15.01
CA LYS A 352 -8.45 3.24 -15.46
C LYS A 352 -8.71 1.73 -15.49
N MET A 353 -7.74 0.91 -15.09
CA MET A 353 -7.83 -0.53 -14.76
C MET A 353 -8.46 -1.46 -15.82
N THR A 354 -8.70 -1.02 -17.06
CA THR A 354 -9.38 -1.88 -18.05
C THR A 354 -8.50 -3.01 -18.61
N GLU A 355 -7.17 -2.96 -18.45
CA GLU A 355 -6.25 -3.90 -19.10
C GLU A 355 -5.53 -4.88 -18.15
N CYS A 356 -5.47 -4.62 -16.84
CA CYS A 356 -4.77 -5.47 -15.87
C CYS A 356 -5.74 -6.37 -15.08
N ASP A 357 -5.85 -7.65 -15.42
CA ASP A 357 -6.63 -8.65 -14.66
C ASP A 357 -5.82 -9.18 -13.46
N CYS A 358 -5.66 -8.35 -12.43
CA CYS A 358 -5.01 -8.71 -11.17
C CYS A 358 -6.06 -9.07 -10.11
N LYS A 359 -5.96 -10.27 -9.56
CA LYS A 359 -6.91 -10.82 -8.58
C LYS A 359 -6.23 -10.95 -7.22
N ALA A 360 -7.02 -10.95 -6.15
CA ALA A 360 -6.46 -11.22 -4.83
C ALA A 360 -5.88 -12.66 -4.78
N PRO A 361 -4.76 -12.88 -4.07
CA PRO A 361 -4.23 -14.23 -3.88
C PRO A 361 -5.20 -15.08 -3.04
N CYS A 362 -5.23 -16.38 -3.31
CA CYS A 362 -6.06 -17.31 -2.55
C CYS A 362 -5.58 -17.47 -1.10
N ARG A 363 -4.26 -17.35 -0.87
CA ARG A 363 -3.69 -17.30 0.48
C ARG A 363 -2.89 -16.04 0.67
N GLU A 364 -3.13 -15.37 1.78
CA GLU A 364 -2.50 -14.10 2.08
C GLU A 364 -2.26 -13.95 3.58
N THR A 365 -1.06 -13.51 3.93
CA THR A 365 -0.71 -13.12 5.30
C THR A 365 -0.72 -11.60 5.39
N VAL A 366 -1.65 -11.06 6.17
CA VAL A 366 -1.85 -9.61 6.32
C VAL A 366 -1.35 -9.16 7.69
N TYR A 367 -0.38 -8.24 7.67
CA TYR A 367 0.11 -7.54 8.86
C TYR A 367 -0.69 -6.25 9.06
N SER A 368 -1.63 -6.26 9.99
CA SER A 368 -2.34 -5.05 10.42
C SER A 368 -1.58 -4.38 11.55
N TYR A 369 -1.66 -3.05 11.65
CA TYR A 369 -0.97 -2.33 12.71
C TYR A 369 -1.74 -1.12 13.23
N THR A 370 -1.54 -0.83 14.51
CA THR A 370 -2.02 0.40 15.17
C THR A 370 -0.82 1.25 15.55
N VAL A 371 -0.89 2.55 15.26
CA VAL A 371 0.21 3.49 15.51
C VAL A 371 -0.17 4.44 16.64
N THR A 372 0.70 4.56 17.63
CA THR A 372 0.60 5.53 18.71
C THR A 372 1.92 6.27 18.85
N SER A 373 1.88 7.54 19.23
CA SER A 373 3.10 8.36 19.36
C SER A 373 3.05 9.17 20.65
N SER A 374 4.23 9.37 21.23
CA SER A 374 4.45 10.27 22.37
C SER A 374 5.73 11.08 22.13
N GLU A 375 5.91 12.19 22.83
CA GLU A 375 7.16 12.95 22.74
C GLU A 375 8.38 12.12 23.21
N LEU A 376 9.47 12.18 22.45
CA LEU A 376 10.73 11.53 22.79
C LEU A 376 11.48 12.37 23.84
N ASN A 377 11.80 11.77 24.99
CA ASN A 377 12.69 12.40 25.95
C ASN A 377 14.15 12.33 25.47
N GLU A 378 14.58 13.29 24.65
CA GLU A 378 15.96 13.35 24.14
C GLU A 378 16.99 13.44 25.26
N ASN A 379 16.68 14.17 26.35
CA ASN A 379 17.59 14.36 27.47
C ASN A 379 17.94 13.03 28.13
N TYR A 380 16.99 12.11 28.26
CA TYR A 380 17.25 10.77 28.77
C TYR A 380 18.34 10.06 27.94
N TYR A 381 18.20 10.01 26.62
CA TYR A 381 19.16 9.33 25.75
C TYR A 381 20.53 10.03 25.72
N ARG A 382 20.55 11.36 25.79
CA ARG A 382 21.79 12.15 25.89
C ARG A 382 22.54 11.84 27.19
N THR A 383 21.84 11.89 28.33
CA THR A 383 22.44 11.61 29.65
C THR A 383 22.94 10.17 29.73
N VAL A 384 22.15 9.19 29.30
CA VAL A 384 22.57 7.78 29.30
C VAL A 384 23.85 7.58 28.49
N LYS A 385 23.97 8.20 27.32
CA LYS A 385 25.19 8.10 26.50
C LYS A 385 26.38 8.82 27.13
N ALA A 386 26.18 10.03 27.65
CA ALA A 386 27.24 10.77 28.33
C ALA A 386 27.81 9.96 29.50
N VAL A 387 26.95 9.38 30.33
CA VAL A 387 27.37 8.53 31.47
C VAL A 387 28.06 7.26 30.97
N ARG A 388 27.55 6.59 29.93
CA ARG A 388 28.17 5.37 29.38
C ARG A 388 29.54 5.60 28.72
N THR A 389 29.80 6.79 28.22
CA THR A 389 31.05 7.16 27.54
C THR A 389 31.98 7.98 28.42
N LEU A 390 31.62 8.18 29.69
CA LEU A 390 32.43 8.93 30.64
C LEU A 390 33.73 8.16 30.90
N THR A 391 34.84 8.75 30.48
CA THR A 391 36.19 8.29 30.76
C THR A 391 37.02 9.43 31.35
N LEU A 392 38.12 9.08 32.00
CA LEU A 392 39.12 10.05 32.43
C LEU A 392 40.21 10.12 31.36
N ASP A 393 40.55 11.33 30.93
CA ASP A 393 41.71 11.58 30.10
C ASP A 393 43.02 11.37 30.90
N SER A 394 44.14 11.19 30.21
CA SER A 394 45.51 11.23 30.75
C SER A 394 45.79 12.37 31.73
N ALA A 395 45.12 13.53 31.60
CA ALA A 395 45.21 14.67 32.52
C ALA A 395 44.23 14.60 33.72
N GLY A 396 43.42 13.54 33.83
CA GLY A 396 42.43 13.36 34.89
C GLY A 396 41.11 14.12 34.66
N GLU A 397 40.92 14.72 33.49
CA GLU A 397 39.67 15.41 33.15
C GLU A 397 38.58 14.43 32.69
N LYS A 398 37.33 14.77 33.00
CA LYS A 398 36.15 13.98 32.60
C LYS A 398 35.84 14.24 31.13
N VAL A 399 36.06 13.24 30.30
CA VAL A 399 35.71 13.27 28.87
C VAL A 399 34.50 12.38 28.64
N TYR A 400 33.51 12.88 27.91
CA TYR A 400 32.35 12.10 27.50
C TYR A 400 31.90 12.54 26.11
N MET A 401 31.21 11.65 25.39
CA MET A 401 30.65 11.98 24.08
C MET A 401 29.35 12.76 24.25
N ASN A 402 29.37 14.05 23.89
CA ASN A 402 28.14 14.86 23.79
C ASN A 402 27.45 14.62 22.42
N TYR A 403 26.12 14.47 22.43
CA TYR A 403 25.35 14.42 21.18
C TYR A 403 25.20 15.84 20.62
N SER A 404 25.60 16.07 19.37
CA SER A 404 25.33 17.36 18.74
C SER A 404 23.85 17.45 18.32
N ASP A 405 23.26 18.64 18.45
CA ASP A 405 21.89 18.96 17.99
C ASP A 405 21.75 18.96 16.45
N ILE A 406 22.72 18.39 15.73
CA ILE A 406 22.77 18.41 14.27
C ILE A 406 21.73 17.47 13.68
N LYS A 407 21.40 16.38 14.39
CA LYS A 407 20.41 15.38 13.95
C LYS A 407 19.34 15.15 15.01
N SER A 408 18.08 15.37 14.64
CA SER A 408 16.91 15.05 15.45
C SER A 408 16.75 13.54 15.56
N MET A 409 16.39 13.09 16.75
CA MET A 409 16.17 11.68 17.05
C MET A 409 14.71 11.28 16.84
N VAL A 410 14.48 10.02 16.50
CA VAL A 410 13.16 9.39 16.46
C VAL A 410 13.24 8.05 17.15
N GLY A 411 12.33 7.78 18.07
CA GLY A 411 12.17 6.46 18.66
C GLY A 411 11.10 5.67 17.92
N VAL A 412 11.36 4.42 17.60
CA VAL A 412 10.39 3.50 17.01
C VAL A 412 10.35 2.21 17.83
N LYS A 413 9.17 1.74 18.18
CA LYS A 413 8.94 0.41 18.78
C LYS A 413 8.00 -0.37 17.88
N VAL A 414 8.42 -1.53 17.39
CA VAL A 414 7.59 -2.45 16.60
C VAL A 414 7.44 -3.73 17.38
N TYR A 415 6.21 -4.09 17.75
CA TYR A 415 5.94 -5.26 18.59
C TYR A 415 4.56 -5.83 18.34
N TYR A 416 4.36 -7.11 18.64
CA TYR A 416 3.03 -7.71 18.65
C TYR A 416 2.33 -7.44 19.99
N ASN A 417 1.06 -7.05 19.95
CA ASN A 417 0.28 -6.87 21.17
C ASN A 417 -0.01 -8.19 21.87
N THR A 418 -0.36 -9.20 21.07
CA THR A 418 -0.67 -10.55 21.51
C THR A 418 -0.17 -11.55 20.47
N PHE A 419 -0.10 -12.82 20.83
CA PHE A 419 0.17 -13.90 19.88
C PHE A 419 -1.09 -14.42 19.18
N GLN A 420 -2.19 -13.67 19.21
CA GLN A 420 -3.39 -14.05 18.50
C GLN A 420 -3.18 -13.86 17.00
N VAL A 421 -3.50 -14.92 16.25
CA VAL A 421 -3.52 -14.91 14.79
C VAL A 421 -4.96 -15.08 14.35
N SER A 422 -5.48 -14.12 13.59
CA SER A 422 -6.82 -14.20 13.03
C SER A 422 -6.80 -15.05 11.76
N ASN A 423 -7.56 -16.15 11.72
CA ASN A 423 -7.69 -16.97 10.52
C ASN A 423 -9.06 -16.75 9.89
N SER A 424 -9.10 -16.21 8.67
CA SER A 424 -10.31 -15.99 7.89
C SER A 424 -10.34 -16.97 6.72
N ASN A 425 -11.14 -18.03 6.85
CA ASN A 425 -11.27 -19.06 5.82
C ASN A 425 -12.65 -19.00 5.17
N GLU A 426 -12.69 -18.80 3.86
CA GLU A 426 -13.89 -18.96 3.06
C GLU A 426 -14.19 -20.45 2.87
N VAL A 427 -15.44 -20.83 3.16
CA VAL A 427 -15.94 -22.20 2.98
C VAL A 427 -17.20 -22.16 2.11
N ALA A 428 -17.38 -23.17 1.27
CA ALA A 428 -18.55 -23.24 0.40
C ALA A 428 -19.80 -23.35 1.27
N SER A 429 -20.79 -22.47 1.03
CA SER A 429 -22.08 -22.50 1.75
C SER A 429 -22.83 -23.81 1.54
N TYR A 430 -22.58 -24.48 0.41
CA TYR A 430 -23.15 -25.76 0.08
C TYR A 430 -22.06 -26.71 -0.41
N SER A 431 -21.74 -27.71 0.41
CA SER A 431 -20.75 -28.71 0.09
C SER A 431 -21.35 -29.89 -0.69
N TRP A 432 -20.51 -30.69 -1.35
CA TRP A 432 -20.96 -31.88 -2.07
C TRP A 432 -21.62 -32.90 -1.14
N GLU A 433 -21.11 -33.01 0.08
CA GLU A 433 -21.67 -33.86 1.13
C GLU A 433 -23.07 -33.40 1.51
N THR A 434 -23.26 -32.08 1.63
CA THR A 434 -24.57 -31.48 1.92
C THR A 434 -25.55 -31.69 0.76
N LEU A 435 -25.08 -31.61 -0.49
CA LEU A 435 -25.87 -31.94 -1.68
C LEU A 435 -26.39 -33.36 -1.63
N MET A 436 -25.50 -34.33 -1.41
CA MET A 436 -25.86 -35.74 -1.37
C MET A 436 -26.76 -36.08 -0.18
N ALA A 437 -26.51 -35.45 0.97
CA ALA A 437 -27.37 -35.60 2.15
C ALA A 437 -28.78 -35.06 1.89
N ASN A 438 -28.93 -33.90 1.23
CA ASN A 438 -30.25 -33.34 0.94
C ASN A 438 -30.99 -34.11 -0.15
N ILE A 439 -30.30 -34.57 -1.20
CA ILE A 439 -30.91 -35.43 -2.22
C ILE A 439 -31.39 -36.74 -1.59
N GLY A 440 -30.52 -37.42 -0.84
CA GLY A 440 -30.86 -38.67 -0.16
C GLY A 440 -31.97 -38.47 0.88
N GLY A 441 -31.92 -37.38 1.64
CA GLY A 441 -32.92 -37.02 2.63
C GLY A 441 -34.29 -36.76 2.01
N ASN A 442 -34.34 -35.98 0.92
CA ASN A 442 -35.59 -35.70 0.22
C ASN A 442 -36.17 -36.95 -0.46
N LEU A 443 -35.35 -37.77 -1.12
CA LEU A 443 -35.81 -39.01 -1.74
C LEU A 443 -36.28 -40.04 -0.70
N GLY A 444 -35.56 -40.16 0.41
CA GLY A 444 -35.95 -41.02 1.52
C GLY A 444 -37.23 -40.55 2.20
N PHE A 445 -37.41 -39.25 2.40
CA PHE A 445 -38.59 -38.69 3.05
C PHE A 445 -39.84 -38.75 2.16
N PHE A 446 -39.75 -38.30 0.90
CA PHE A 446 -40.93 -38.21 0.02
C PHE A 446 -41.29 -39.53 -0.65
N MET A 447 -40.30 -40.35 -1.02
CA MET A 447 -40.53 -41.58 -1.78
C MET A 447 -40.21 -42.85 -0.99
N GLY A 448 -39.65 -42.75 0.22
CA GLY A 448 -39.18 -43.92 0.98
C GLY A 448 -37.99 -44.62 0.33
N LEU A 449 -37.34 -44.00 -0.65
CA LEU A 449 -36.25 -44.61 -1.41
C LEU A 449 -34.96 -44.56 -0.59
N THR A 450 -34.28 -45.69 -0.55
CA THR A 450 -32.97 -45.83 0.08
C THR A 450 -31.92 -46.22 -0.96
N LEU A 451 -30.64 -46.12 -0.62
CA LEU A 451 -29.57 -46.61 -1.50
C LEU A 451 -29.79 -48.08 -1.91
N VAL A 452 -30.39 -48.89 -1.03
CA VAL A 452 -30.71 -50.30 -1.30
C VAL A 452 -31.74 -50.41 -2.43
N THR A 453 -32.79 -49.58 -2.42
CA THR A 453 -33.80 -49.58 -3.50
C THR A 453 -33.22 -49.23 -4.87
N PHE A 454 -32.19 -48.37 -4.93
CA PHE A 454 -31.49 -48.10 -6.19
C PHE A 454 -30.66 -49.29 -6.69
N LEU A 455 -30.03 -50.04 -5.78
CA LEU A 455 -29.30 -51.26 -6.12
C LEU A 455 -30.24 -52.36 -6.63
N GLU A 456 -31.42 -52.50 -6.03
CA GLU A 456 -32.45 -53.44 -6.50
C GLU A 456 -32.92 -53.11 -7.92
N ILE A 457 -33.18 -51.83 -8.23
CA ILE A 457 -33.55 -51.40 -9.58
C ILE A 457 -32.39 -51.68 -10.57
N ALA A 458 -31.15 -51.43 -10.16
CA ALA A 458 -29.99 -51.69 -11.01
C ALA A 458 -29.79 -53.19 -11.31
N GLU A 459 -29.98 -54.06 -10.31
CA GLU A 459 -29.95 -55.52 -10.49
C GLU A 459 -31.06 -55.97 -11.44
N PHE A 460 -32.28 -55.47 -11.25
CA PHE A 460 -33.41 -55.79 -12.11
C PHE A 460 -33.18 -55.36 -13.57
N ILE A 461 -32.63 -54.16 -13.79
CA ILE A 461 -32.27 -53.68 -15.12
C ILE A 461 -31.17 -54.55 -15.73
N TRP A 462 -30.14 -54.91 -14.96
CA TRP A 462 -29.07 -55.79 -15.40
C TRP A 462 -29.59 -57.17 -15.83
N ASP A 463 -30.50 -57.76 -15.06
CA ASP A 463 -31.15 -59.02 -15.39
C ASP A 463 -32.00 -58.92 -16.66
N ILE A 464 -32.73 -57.82 -16.84
CA ILE A 464 -33.47 -57.55 -18.08
C ILE A 464 -32.52 -57.49 -19.27
N PHE A 465 -31.40 -56.76 -19.17
CA PHE A 465 -30.41 -56.71 -20.25
C PHE A 465 -29.78 -58.08 -20.51
N GLY A 466 -29.50 -58.86 -19.46
CA GLY A 466 -29.02 -60.24 -19.59
C GLY A 466 -30.01 -61.14 -20.34
N ILE A 467 -31.30 -61.02 -20.03
CA ILE A 467 -32.38 -61.78 -20.72
C ILE A 467 -32.58 -61.27 -22.15
N ALA A 468 -32.52 -59.96 -22.39
CA ALA A 468 -32.67 -59.36 -23.73
C ALA A 468 -31.50 -59.76 -24.65
N CYS A 469 -30.25 -59.66 -24.19
CA CYS A 469 -29.07 -60.15 -24.91
C CYS A 469 -29.06 -61.68 -25.06
N GLY A 470 -29.61 -62.40 -24.07
CA GLY A 470 -29.82 -63.85 -24.12
C GLY A 470 -30.93 -64.30 -25.09
N ARG A 471 -31.86 -63.41 -25.46
CA ARG A 471 -32.87 -63.65 -26.50
C ARG A 471 -32.34 -63.33 -27.90
N VAL A 472 -31.49 -62.30 -28.06
CA VAL A 472 -30.81 -62.01 -29.33
C VAL A 472 -29.83 -63.12 -29.73
N THR A 473 -29.29 -63.88 -28.78
CA THR A 473 -28.44 -65.05 -29.04
C THR A 473 -29.21 -66.38 -29.15
N LYS A 474 -30.53 -66.41 -28.90
CA LYS A 474 -31.35 -67.64 -28.92
C LYS A 474 -32.25 -67.80 -30.15
N ASP A 475 -32.06 -67.02 -31.21
CA ASP A 475 -32.63 -67.32 -32.53
C ASP A 475 -31.79 -68.34 -33.33
N ASN A 476 -30.76 -68.94 -32.75
CA ASN A 476 -30.11 -70.13 -33.32
C ASN A 476 -29.56 -71.06 -32.22
N LYS A 477 -30.43 -71.89 -31.63
CA LYS A 477 -30.25 -73.36 -31.50
C LYS A 477 -31.21 -73.99 -30.47
N VAL A 478 -31.73 -75.13 -30.89
CA VAL A 478 -32.61 -76.07 -30.19
C VAL A 478 -32.06 -76.55 -28.84
N ARG A 479 -32.99 -76.72 -27.89
CA ARG A 479 -32.90 -77.31 -26.52
C ARG A 479 -31.82 -78.39 -26.31
N LYS A 480 -31.15 -78.32 -25.14
CA LYS A 480 -31.10 -79.41 -24.13
C LYS A 480 -31.04 -78.85 -22.71
N LEU A 481 -31.80 -79.44 -21.78
CA LEU A 481 -31.65 -79.28 -20.33
C LEU A 481 -30.26 -79.77 -19.88
N PRO A 482 -29.75 -79.24 -18.76
CA PRO A 482 -29.47 -80.15 -17.65
C PRO A 482 -29.93 -79.66 -16.29
N THR A 483 -29.90 -80.63 -15.39
CA THR A 483 -30.37 -80.76 -14.01
C THR A 483 -29.75 -79.78 -13.00
N ALA A 484 -30.53 -79.52 -11.97
CA ALA A 484 -30.21 -78.74 -10.78
C ALA A 484 -28.91 -79.18 -10.07
N LYS A 485 -28.15 -78.19 -9.60
CA LYS A 485 -27.32 -78.27 -8.38
C LYS A 485 -27.46 -76.97 -7.61
N THR A 486 -28.16 -77.04 -6.49
CA THR A 486 -28.14 -76.07 -5.41
C THR A 486 -26.71 -75.93 -4.91
N LYS A 487 -26.18 -74.70 -4.88
CA LYS A 487 -24.98 -74.34 -4.11
C LYS A 487 -25.35 -73.16 -3.23
N ASP A 488 -25.19 -73.36 -1.93
CA ASP A 488 -25.44 -72.38 -0.88
C ASP A 488 -24.62 -71.10 -1.09
N ILE A 489 -25.33 -69.96 -1.02
CA ILE A 489 -24.82 -68.60 -1.25
C ILE A 489 -24.10 -68.03 -0.02
N THR A 490 -24.17 -68.73 1.12
CA THR A 490 -23.59 -68.30 2.41
C THR A 490 -22.07 -68.45 2.51
N GLU A 491 -21.42 -69.33 1.73
CA GLU A 491 -19.94 -69.47 1.75
C GLU A 491 -19.20 -68.47 0.84
N PHE A 492 -19.87 -67.89 -0.16
CA PHE A 492 -19.20 -66.98 -1.11
C PHE A 492 -18.97 -65.57 -0.54
N PHE A 493 -19.82 -65.13 0.40
CA PHE A 493 -19.70 -63.80 1.02
C PHE A 493 -18.65 -63.73 2.14
N SER A 494 -18.29 -64.86 2.77
CA SER A 494 -17.26 -64.90 3.81
C SER A 494 -15.84 -64.72 3.23
N SER A 495 -15.51 -65.41 2.14
CA SER A 495 -14.18 -65.40 1.51
C SER A 495 -13.82 -64.06 0.83
N LYS A 496 -14.83 -63.29 0.38
CA LYS A 496 -14.62 -62.00 -0.31
C LYS A 496 -14.54 -60.80 0.66
N ALA A 497 -15.14 -60.90 1.84
CA ALA A 497 -15.07 -59.87 2.88
C ALA A 497 -13.70 -59.85 3.59
N GLU A 498 -13.08 -61.01 3.85
CA GLU A 498 -11.74 -61.09 4.44
C GLU A 498 -10.63 -60.55 3.51
N ASN A 499 -10.76 -60.76 2.20
CA ASN A 499 -9.79 -60.28 1.21
C ASN A 499 -9.88 -58.78 0.92
N PHE A 500 -11.01 -58.14 1.25
CA PHE A 500 -11.18 -56.69 1.09
C PHE A 500 -10.66 -55.92 2.33
N MET A 501 -10.77 -56.50 3.53
CA MET A 501 -10.23 -55.91 4.77
C MET A 501 -8.69 -55.98 4.86
N LYS A 502 -8.03 -57.01 4.31
CA LYS A 502 -6.56 -57.12 4.30
C LYS A 502 -5.83 -56.16 3.35
N ARG A 503 -6.52 -55.54 2.39
CA ARG A 503 -5.92 -54.59 1.43
C ARG A 503 -5.98 -53.11 1.86
N ARG A 504 -6.52 -52.81 3.04
CA ARG A 504 -6.65 -51.44 3.57
C ARG A 504 -5.73 -51.12 4.76
N LEU A 505 -4.79 -52.02 5.10
CA LEU A 505 -3.80 -51.82 6.18
C LEU A 505 -2.35 -51.83 5.66
N SER A 506 -2.12 -51.60 4.37
CA SER A 506 -0.78 -51.43 3.80
C SER A 506 -0.77 -50.43 2.64
N VAL A 507 -1.24 -49.21 2.90
CA VAL A 507 -0.76 -47.92 2.34
C VAL A 507 -1.03 -46.86 3.38
#